data_AF-A0A3A6EN97-F1
#
_entry.id   AF-A0A3A6EN97-F1
#
_cell.length_a   1.000
_cell.length_b   1.000
_cell.length_c   1.000
_cell.angle_alpha   90.00
_cell.angle_beta   90.00
_cell.angle_gamma   90.00
#
_symmetry.space_group_name_H-M   'P 1'
#
loop_
_entity.id
_entity.type
_entity.pdbx_description
1 polymer ?
#
loop_
_entity_poly.entity_id
_entity_poly.type
_entity_poly.pdbx_seq_one_letter_code
_entity_poly.pdbx_strand_id
1 'polypeptide(L)'
;MIINTREEIIELTQEWKGERLEDGRPKVPDVYLDKLRTMTLEEIWLPLYVKGYHFQYEGGMKHLHNEKKLVGRAVTCTFMPIRPDLAKVVRNQGEKKGWEGFFNQWVVDNLGNGDVVVADMFDKVYNGTFVGGNLTTAIRVKTGNGGAVIWGGIRDIEQMKKIDTQVFYRGIDPTPIRECVLTDLNGACRIGSAVCLPGDIVMGTESGLLFIPSHLVEDVINSAEKTHAKDIFGFEMLEKGIYTTAAIDNSVWNLEMMERLIDFVEKDDRCKKYRGLDWSLELGAAKGDPKCLEEVLKTCLV
;
A
#
# COMPACT_ATOMS: atom_id res chain seq x y z
N MET A 1 18.22 -13.95 5.86
CA MET A 1 18.78 -13.86 7.23
C MET A 1 17.67 -13.38 8.18
N ILE A 2 17.92 -13.08 9.48
CA ILE A 2 16.88 -12.43 10.31
C ILE A 2 16.75 -10.95 9.92
N ILE A 3 17.89 -10.30 9.69
CA ILE A 3 17.94 -8.99 9.02
C ILE A 3 18.34 -9.27 7.58
N ASN A 4 17.42 -9.08 6.63
CA ASN A 4 17.70 -9.43 5.24
C ASN A 4 18.73 -8.50 4.61
N THR A 5 19.55 -9.06 3.71
CA THR A 5 20.47 -8.26 2.89
C THR A 5 19.76 -7.66 1.69
N ARG A 6 20.45 -6.73 1.04
CA ARG A 6 20.02 -6.14 -0.23
C ARG A 6 19.67 -7.19 -1.27
N GLU A 7 20.49 -8.23 -1.39
CA GLU A 7 20.32 -9.30 -2.39
C GLU A 7 19.08 -10.14 -2.08
N GLU A 8 18.87 -10.51 -0.82
CA GLU A 8 17.68 -11.26 -0.37
C GLU A 8 16.39 -10.44 -0.63
N ILE A 9 16.42 -9.13 -0.41
CA ILE A 9 15.28 -8.23 -0.67
C ILE A 9 15.01 -8.11 -2.18
N ILE A 10 16.06 -8.01 -3.00
CA ILE A 10 15.94 -7.96 -4.47
C ILE A 10 15.33 -9.26 -5.00
N GLU A 11 15.76 -10.42 -4.49
CA GLU A 11 15.20 -11.72 -4.85
C GLU A 11 13.72 -11.81 -4.48
N LEU A 12 13.36 -11.43 -3.25
CA LEU A 12 11.97 -11.42 -2.78
C LEU A 12 11.06 -10.48 -3.59
N THR A 13 11.61 -9.37 -4.07
CA THR A 13 10.89 -8.33 -4.82
C THR A 13 11.32 -8.27 -6.30
N GLN A 14 11.65 -9.42 -6.89
CA GLN A 14 12.27 -9.51 -8.21
C GLN A 14 11.44 -8.93 -9.35
N GLU A 15 10.11 -8.88 -9.22
CA GLU A 15 9.22 -8.29 -10.22
C GLU A 15 9.44 -6.78 -10.38
N TRP A 16 9.95 -6.10 -9.34
CA TRP A 16 10.30 -4.69 -9.44
C TRP A 16 11.56 -4.47 -10.30
N LYS A 17 11.39 -3.76 -11.42
CA LYS A 17 12.47 -3.42 -12.36
C LYS A 17 12.94 -1.96 -12.30
N GLY A 18 12.32 -1.13 -11.46
CA GLY A 18 12.66 0.29 -11.31
C GLY A 18 13.84 0.57 -10.37
N GLU A 19 14.03 1.84 -10.02
CA GLU A 19 15.05 2.27 -9.05
C GLU A 19 14.81 1.60 -7.67
N ARG A 20 15.88 1.37 -6.89
CA ARG A 20 15.81 0.75 -5.57
C ARG A 20 16.49 1.61 -4.52
N LEU A 21 16.02 1.52 -3.28
CA LEU A 21 16.67 2.13 -2.11
C LEU A 21 18.00 1.44 -1.81
N GLU A 22 18.81 2.02 -0.92
CA GLU A 22 20.13 1.48 -0.53
C GLU A 22 20.04 0.06 0.05
N ASP A 23 18.98 -0.23 0.81
CA ASP A 23 18.71 -1.54 1.38
C ASP A 23 18.14 -2.56 0.37
N GLY A 24 17.90 -2.18 -0.88
CA GLY A 24 17.40 -3.06 -1.95
C GLY A 24 15.89 -3.04 -2.14
N ARG A 25 15.13 -2.40 -1.25
CA ARG A 25 13.67 -2.25 -1.41
C ARG A 25 13.31 -1.50 -2.71
N PRO A 26 12.19 -1.85 -3.36
CA PRO A 26 11.60 -1.04 -4.42
C PRO A 26 11.46 0.44 -4.04
N LYS A 27 11.94 1.34 -4.91
CA LYS A 27 11.77 2.79 -4.76
C LYS A 27 10.68 3.28 -5.72
N VAL A 28 9.44 2.91 -5.42
CA VAL A 28 8.25 3.42 -6.13
C VAL A 28 8.29 4.95 -6.13
N PRO A 29 8.18 5.67 -7.26
CA PRO A 29 8.25 7.14 -7.29
C PRO A 29 7.23 7.88 -6.40
N ASP A 30 7.64 9.00 -5.78
CA ASP A 30 6.78 9.79 -4.87
C ASP A 30 5.49 10.29 -5.54
N VAL A 31 5.52 10.56 -6.85
CA VAL A 31 4.33 10.97 -7.62
C VAL A 31 3.18 9.97 -7.50
N TYR A 32 3.47 8.67 -7.42
CA TYR A 32 2.43 7.66 -7.23
C TYR A 32 1.87 7.66 -5.81
N LEU A 33 2.71 7.88 -4.80
CA LEU A 33 2.26 8.02 -3.42
C LEU A 33 1.36 9.25 -3.27
N ASP A 34 1.70 10.37 -3.93
CA ASP A 34 0.89 11.58 -3.92
C ASP A 34 -0.48 11.37 -4.59
N LYS A 35 -0.53 10.65 -5.72
CA LYS A 35 -1.79 10.26 -6.36
C LYS A 35 -2.64 9.41 -5.42
N LEU A 36 -2.07 8.36 -4.82
CA LEU A 36 -2.78 7.44 -3.91
C LEU A 36 -3.39 8.14 -2.68
N ARG A 37 -2.78 9.22 -2.18
CA ARG A 37 -3.37 10.02 -1.09
C ARG A 37 -4.72 10.63 -1.47
N THR A 38 -4.95 10.89 -2.75
CA THR A 38 -6.22 11.46 -3.26
C THR A 38 -7.26 10.41 -3.64
N MET A 39 -6.86 9.14 -3.78
CA MET A 39 -7.70 8.04 -4.29
C MET A 39 -8.42 7.29 -3.16
N THR A 40 -9.53 6.61 -3.48
CA THR A 40 -10.23 5.72 -2.54
C THR A 40 -9.61 4.32 -2.52
N LEU A 41 -9.90 3.53 -1.49
CA LEU A 41 -9.35 2.18 -1.39
C LEU A 41 -9.94 1.27 -2.48
N GLU A 42 -11.23 1.45 -2.74
CA GLU A 42 -12.05 0.66 -3.67
C GLU A 42 -11.57 0.82 -5.12
N GLU A 43 -11.15 2.02 -5.50
CA GLU A 43 -10.51 2.34 -6.78
C GLU A 43 -9.29 1.46 -7.08
N ILE A 44 -8.51 1.14 -6.04
CA ILE A 44 -7.24 0.41 -6.18
C ILE A 44 -7.43 -1.08 -5.90
N TRP A 45 -8.33 -1.42 -5.00
CA TRP A 45 -8.59 -2.80 -4.59
C TRP A 45 -9.08 -3.67 -5.76
N LEU A 46 -10.05 -3.19 -6.54
CA LEU A 46 -10.63 -3.98 -7.62
C LEU A 46 -9.61 -4.33 -8.72
N PRO A 47 -8.81 -3.38 -9.25
CA PRO A 47 -7.74 -3.69 -10.21
C PRO A 47 -6.71 -4.70 -9.70
N LEU A 48 -6.38 -4.69 -8.40
CA LEU A 48 -5.51 -5.70 -7.81
C LEU A 48 -6.19 -7.08 -7.75
N TYR A 49 -7.45 -7.10 -7.33
CA TYR A 49 -8.21 -8.33 -7.18
C TYR A 49 -8.33 -9.09 -8.50
N VAL A 50 -8.68 -8.40 -9.60
CA VAL A 50 -8.79 -9.04 -10.94
C VAL A 50 -7.45 -9.54 -11.48
N LYS A 51 -6.33 -8.98 -11.01
CA LYS A 51 -4.97 -9.48 -11.29
C LYS A 51 -4.56 -10.68 -10.41
N GLY A 52 -5.46 -11.20 -9.58
CA GLY A 52 -5.24 -12.38 -8.72
C GLY A 52 -4.68 -12.07 -7.33
N TYR A 53 -4.55 -10.80 -6.96
CA TYR A 53 -4.01 -10.38 -5.66
C TYR A 53 -5.12 -10.31 -4.59
N HIS A 54 -5.64 -11.47 -4.20
CA HIS A 54 -6.81 -11.57 -3.31
C HIS A 54 -6.51 -11.32 -1.81
N PHE A 55 -5.24 -11.34 -1.41
CA PHE A 55 -4.82 -11.27 0.00
C PHE A 55 -4.04 -10.00 0.30
N GLN A 56 -4.48 -8.86 -0.24
CA GLN A 56 -3.82 -7.57 -0.02
C GLN A 56 -4.56 -6.63 0.94
N TYR A 57 -5.75 -7.03 1.40
CA TYR A 57 -6.61 -6.19 2.23
C TYR A 57 -6.80 -6.73 3.65
N GLU A 58 -6.81 -5.83 4.63
CA GLU A 58 -7.13 -6.10 6.04
C GLU A 58 -8.03 -4.99 6.62
N GLY A 59 -9.24 -5.36 7.04
CA GLY A 59 -10.26 -4.43 7.54
C GLY A 59 -10.41 -4.37 9.07
N GLY A 60 -9.85 -5.32 9.81
CA GLY A 60 -10.04 -5.51 11.24
C GLY A 60 -9.12 -4.69 12.15
N MET A 61 -8.46 -3.66 11.63
CA MET A 61 -7.52 -2.83 12.39
C MET A 61 -8.15 -1.51 12.83
N LYS A 62 -7.77 -1.07 14.03
CA LYS A 62 -8.07 0.28 14.52
C LYS A 62 -7.06 1.26 13.92
N HIS A 63 -7.43 2.53 13.83
CA HIS A 63 -6.54 3.60 13.39
C HIS A 63 -6.52 4.76 14.40
N LEU A 64 -5.49 5.59 14.32
CA LEU A 64 -5.24 6.63 15.33
C LEU A 64 -6.03 7.91 15.05
N HIS A 65 -6.14 8.30 13.78
CA HIS A 65 -6.84 9.50 13.30
C HIS A 65 -7.86 9.10 12.23
N ASN A 66 -9.13 9.48 12.37
CA ASN A 66 -10.18 9.01 11.44
C ASN A 66 -10.08 9.71 10.09
N GLU A 67 -9.64 10.96 10.09
CA GLU A 67 -9.59 11.84 8.92
C GLU A 67 -8.31 11.71 8.07
N LYS A 68 -7.38 10.82 8.46
CA LYS A 68 -6.06 10.73 7.82
C LYS A 68 -5.86 9.40 7.12
N LYS A 69 -5.41 9.47 5.87
CA LYS A 69 -4.88 8.31 5.16
C LYS A 69 -3.42 8.05 5.55
N LEU A 70 -3.03 6.79 5.46
CA LEU A 70 -1.63 6.37 5.54
C LEU A 70 -1.17 5.97 4.14
N VAL A 71 -0.16 6.64 3.59
CA VAL A 71 0.43 6.25 2.31
C VAL A 71 1.95 6.34 2.38
N GLY A 72 2.62 5.21 2.16
CA GLY A 72 4.08 5.15 2.11
C GLY A 72 4.62 3.75 1.82
N ARG A 73 5.95 3.64 1.73
CA ARG A 73 6.64 2.40 1.34
C ARG A 73 6.88 1.52 2.56
N ALA A 74 6.59 0.23 2.45
CA ALA A 74 6.68 -0.69 3.58
C ALA A 74 8.14 -0.93 4.02
N VAL A 75 8.38 -0.83 5.33
CA VAL A 75 9.48 -1.47 6.05
C VAL A 75 8.84 -2.58 6.87
N THR A 76 8.95 -3.81 6.39
CA THR A 76 8.30 -4.97 7.01
C THR A 76 9.15 -5.53 8.14
N CYS A 77 8.51 -5.96 9.23
CA CYS A 77 9.19 -6.70 10.28
C CYS A 77 8.24 -7.73 10.91
N THR A 78 8.77 -8.92 11.19
CA THR A 78 8.01 -10.05 11.74
C THR A 78 8.63 -10.46 13.05
N PHE A 79 7.78 -10.65 14.05
CA PHE A 79 8.16 -11.06 15.39
C PHE A 79 7.60 -12.43 15.75
N MET A 80 8.21 -13.05 16.75
CA MET A 80 7.72 -14.29 17.37
C MET A 80 7.81 -14.21 18.89
N PRO A 81 7.12 -15.09 19.64
CA PRO A 81 7.34 -15.26 21.07
C PRO A 81 8.82 -15.47 21.36
N ILE A 82 9.31 -14.85 22.43
CA ILE A 82 10.73 -14.90 22.75
C ILE A 82 11.18 -16.33 23.06
N ARG A 83 12.28 -16.74 22.43
CA ARG A 83 13.05 -17.93 22.80
C ARG A 83 14.49 -17.50 23.11
N PRO A 84 15.08 -17.83 24.27
CA PRO A 84 16.35 -17.22 24.71
C PRO A 84 17.54 -17.42 23.76
N ASP A 85 17.67 -18.60 23.16
CA ASP A 85 18.69 -18.92 22.16
C ASP A 85 18.52 -18.11 20.86
N LEU A 86 17.29 -18.00 20.36
CA LEU A 86 16.97 -17.16 19.20
C LEU A 86 17.24 -15.67 19.50
N ALA A 87 16.77 -15.17 20.65
CA ALA A 87 17.01 -13.79 21.07
C ALA A 87 18.50 -13.46 21.15
N LYS A 88 19.34 -14.40 21.59
CA LYS A 88 20.80 -14.23 21.59
C LYS A 88 21.36 -14.10 20.17
N VAL A 89 20.91 -14.93 19.23
CA VAL A 89 21.34 -14.82 17.82
C VAL A 89 20.97 -13.47 17.22
N VAL A 90 19.75 -12.99 17.47
CA VAL A 90 19.25 -11.71 16.94
C VAL A 90 20.02 -10.53 17.53
N ARG A 91 20.27 -10.54 18.85
CA ARG A 91 21.10 -9.53 19.51
C ARG A 91 22.50 -9.45 18.94
N ASN A 92 23.14 -10.61 18.76
CA ASN A 92 24.47 -10.66 18.14
C ASN A 92 24.48 -10.09 16.71
N GLN A 93 23.39 -10.22 15.94
CA GLN A 93 23.29 -9.60 14.61
C GLN A 93 23.14 -8.07 14.68
N GLY A 94 22.31 -7.57 15.60
CA GLY A 94 22.16 -6.13 15.86
C GLY A 94 23.48 -5.48 16.32
N GLU A 95 24.19 -6.13 17.25
CA GLU A 95 25.48 -5.66 17.76
C GLU A 95 26.54 -5.55 16.65
N LYS A 96 26.59 -6.51 15.73
CA LYS A 96 27.50 -6.46 14.55
C LYS A 96 27.20 -5.29 13.61
N LYS A 97 25.96 -4.79 13.61
CA LYS A 97 25.53 -3.60 12.85
C LYS A 97 25.66 -2.31 13.66
N GLY A 98 26.10 -2.38 14.92
CA GLY A 98 26.17 -1.22 15.82
C GLY A 98 24.80 -0.69 16.25
N TRP A 99 23.76 -1.52 16.21
CA TRP A 99 22.41 -1.12 16.61
C TRP A 99 22.22 -1.24 18.13
N GLU A 100 21.58 -0.23 18.72
CA GLU A 100 21.32 -0.15 20.16
C GLU A 100 19.82 -0.25 20.47
N GLY A 101 19.47 -0.59 21.70
CA GLY A 101 18.07 -0.67 22.15
C GLY A 101 17.39 -2.01 21.81
N PHE A 102 16.06 -2.01 21.88
CA PHE A 102 15.22 -3.18 21.61
C PHE A 102 14.84 -3.27 20.13
N PHE A 103 14.40 -4.45 19.70
CA PHE A 103 14.22 -4.80 18.28
C PHE A 103 13.29 -3.84 17.50
N ASN A 104 12.24 -3.31 18.12
CA ASN A 104 11.34 -2.32 17.49
C ASN A 104 12.02 -0.96 17.26
N GLN A 105 12.96 -0.57 18.14
CA GLN A 105 13.74 0.65 17.97
C GLN A 105 14.66 0.53 16.76
N TRP A 106 15.26 -0.64 16.53
CA TRP A 106 16.09 -0.88 15.34
C TRP A 106 15.30 -0.65 14.05
N VAL A 107 14.04 -1.08 13.99
CA VAL A 107 13.18 -0.84 12.83
C VAL A 107 12.94 0.66 12.65
N VAL A 108 12.53 1.37 13.71
CA VAL A 108 12.23 2.81 13.66
C VAL A 108 13.46 3.64 13.33
N ASP A 109 14.62 3.27 13.87
CA ASP A 109 15.87 4.02 13.71
C ASP A 109 16.44 3.93 12.29
N ASN A 110 16.04 2.91 11.51
CA ASN A 110 16.47 2.72 10.14
C ASN A 110 15.40 3.12 9.08
N LEU A 111 14.35 3.85 9.48
CA LEU A 111 13.37 4.39 8.54
C LEU A 111 13.93 5.54 7.70
N GLY A 112 13.54 5.56 6.43
CA GLY A 112 13.73 6.68 5.51
C GLY A 112 12.49 7.56 5.34
N ASN A 113 12.62 8.59 4.50
CA ASN A 113 11.53 9.50 4.19
C ASN A 113 10.33 8.76 3.55
N GLY A 114 9.12 9.00 4.05
CA GLY A 114 7.89 8.37 3.58
C GLY A 114 7.73 6.88 3.87
N ASP A 115 8.60 6.27 4.69
CA ASP A 115 8.47 4.86 5.06
C ASP A 115 7.29 4.61 6.02
N VAL A 116 6.72 3.42 5.93
CA VAL A 116 5.68 2.91 6.82
C VAL A 116 6.16 1.61 7.45
N VAL A 117 6.23 1.58 8.78
CA VAL A 117 6.50 0.33 9.49
C VAL A 117 5.33 -0.61 9.29
N VAL A 118 5.59 -1.87 8.90
CA VAL A 118 4.57 -2.92 8.81
C VAL A 118 5.02 -4.09 9.70
N ALA A 119 4.50 -4.14 10.92
CA ALA A 119 4.96 -5.05 11.96
C ALA A 119 3.95 -6.19 12.22
N ASP A 120 4.32 -7.43 11.92
CA ASP A 120 3.63 -8.62 12.41
C ASP A 120 4.10 -8.94 13.82
N MET A 121 3.26 -8.62 14.80
CA MET A 121 3.48 -8.89 16.21
C MET A 121 2.68 -10.11 16.67
N PHE A 122 2.34 -11.03 15.77
CA PHE A 122 1.64 -12.29 16.04
C PHE A 122 0.35 -12.09 16.87
N ASP A 123 -0.36 -10.98 16.60
CA ASP A 123 -1.56 -10.50 17.31
C ASP A 123 -1.34 -10.27 18.83
N LYS A 124 -0.10 -10.02 19.26
CA LYS A 124 0.23 -9.76 20.67
C LYS A 124 -0.11 -8.31 21.04
N VAL A 125 -1.07 -8.14 21.93
CA VAL A 125 -1.42 -6.84 22.53
C VAL A 125 -0.73 -6.67 23.89
N TYR A 126 -1.02 -7.55 24.85
CA TYR A 126 -0.36 -7.57 26.15
C TYR A 126 1.13 -7.90 26.00
N ASN A 127 2.00 -7.05 26.54
CA ASN A 127 3.46 -7.03 26.32
C ASN A 127 3.87 -6.85 24.84
N GLY A 128 2.95 -6.56 23.93
CA GLY A 128 3.20 -6.48 22.48
C GLY A 128 3.13 -5.05 21.92
N THR A 129 3.29 -4.04 22.78
CA THR A 129 3.10 -2.64 22.40
C THR A 129 4.27 -2.09 21.58
N PHE A 130 4.22 -2.27 20.25
CA PHE A 130 5.36 -1.96 19.37
C PHE A 130 5.70 -0.47 19.33
N VAL A 131 4.68 0.40 19.27
CA VAL A 131 4.83 1.86 19.34
C VAL A 131 4.10 2.45 20.54
N GLY A 132 4.64 3.58 21.01
CA GLY A 132 4.01 4.53 21.93
C GLY A 132 4.48 5.94 21.57
N GLY A 133 4.26 6.92 22.43
CA GLY A 133 4.46 8.34 22.11
C GLY A 133 5.87 8.69 21.58
N ASN A 134 6.92 8.10 22.17
CA ASN A 134 8.31 8.35 21.74
C ASN A 134 8.58 7.80 20.33
N LEU A 135 8.18 6.56 20.05
CA LEU A 135 8.44 5.94 18.74
C LEU A 135 7.56 6.53 17.65
N THR A 136 6.32 6.93 17.95
CA THR A 136 5.50 7.68 17.00
C THR A 136 6.12 9.03 16.67
N THR A 137 6.72 9.72 17.64
CA THR A 137 7.48 10.95 17.39
C THR A 137 8.68 10.70 16.48
N ALA A 138 9.45 9.63 16.75
CA ALA A 138 10.60 9.26 15.93
C ALA A 138 10.19 8.91 14.49
N ILE A 139 9.08 8.17 14.31
CA ILE A 139 8.51 7.87 12.99
C ILE A 139 8.16 9.18 12.26
N ARG A 140 7.48 10.13 12.92
CA ARG A 140 7.16 11.44 12.32
C ARG A 140 8.41 12.17 11.84
N VAL A 141 9.44 12.24 12.69
CA VAL A 141 10.68 12.98 12.39
C VAL A 141 11.43 12.36 11.21
N LYS A 142 11.50 11.02 11.13
CA LYS A 142 12.23 10.32 10.06
C LYS A 142 11.48 10.28 8.74
N THR A 143 10.17 10.06 8.81
CA THR A 143 9.36 9.75 7.63
C THR A 143 8.61 10.96 7.09
N GLY A 144 8.39 12.00 7.90
CA GLY A 144 7.55 13.14 7.56
C GLY A 144 6.06 12.77 7.45
N ASN A 145 5.70 12.14 6.34
CA ASN A 145 4.33 11.74 5.97
C ASN A 145 4.09 10.21 5.99
N GLY A 146 5.06 9.45 6.51
CA GLY A 146 4.91 8.01 6.74
C GLY A 146 4.10 7.69 8.00
N GLY A 147 4.29 6.47 8.52
CA GLY A 147 3.52 6.00 9.68
C GLY A 147 3.80 4.57 10.07
N ALA A 148 2.80 3.90 10.65
CA ALA A 148 2.95 2.51 11.07
C ALA A 148 1.65 1.69 10.95
N VAL A 149 1.82 0.40 10.70
CA VAL A 149 0.82 -0.66 10.75
C VAL A 149 1.35 -1.72 11.70
N ILE A 150 0.68 -1.90 12.82
CA ILE A 150 1.10 -2.80 13.89
C ILE A 150 0.04 -3.89 14.07
N TRP A 151 0.31 -5.10 13.61
CA TRP A 151 -0.52 -6.27 13.92
C TRP A 151 -0.27 -6.77 15.36
N GLY A 152 -0.55 -5.88 16.32
CA GLY A 152 -0.33 -6.04 17.75
C GLY A 152 -0.70 -4.80 18.54
N GLY A 153 -0.14 -4.70 19.75
CA GLY A 153 -0.44 -3.63 20.68
C GLY A 153 0.21 -2.28 20.32
N ILE A 154 -0.40 -1.20 20.80
CA ILE A 154 0.23 0.11 20.99
C ILE A 154 -0.01 0.59 22.42
N ARG A 155 0.66 1.67 22.82
CA ARG A 155 0.47 2.32 24.13
C ARG A 155 0.50 3.84 24.01
N ASP A 156 0.27 4.56 25.10
CA ASP A 156 0.35 6.03 25.18
C ASP A 156 -0.59 6.75 24.19
N ILE A 157 -1.81 6.23 23.97
CA ILE A 157 -2.68 6.72 22.90
C ILE A 157 -3.03 8.22 23.00
N GLU A 158 -3.14 8.76 24.22
CA GLU A 158 -3.39 10.19 24.43
C GLU A 158 -2.24 11.07 23.92
N GLN A 159 -1.00 10.60 24.03
CA GLN A 159 0.17 11.28 23.49
C GLN A 159 0.23 11.08 21.96
N MET A 160 0.01 9.85 21.49
CA MET A 160 0.06 9.53 20.07
C MET A 160 -0.93 10.35 19.25
N LYS A 161 -2.16 10.56 19.74
CA LYS A 161 -3.18 11.38 19.07
C LYS A 161 -2.77 12.84 18.85
N LYS A 162 -1.76 13.35 19.56
CA LYS A 162 -1.24 14.71 19.37
C LYS A 162 -0.15 14.78 18.31
N ILE A 163 0.34 13.62 17.84
CA ILE A 163 1.38 13.52 16.81
C ILE A 163 0.71 13.37 15.46
N ASP A 164 1.14 14.17 14.50
CA ASP A 164 0.64 14.13 13.12
C ASP A 164 1.20 12.90 12.38
N THR A 165 0.82 11.70 12.79
CA THR A 165 1.29 10.44 12.20
C THR A 165 0.17 9.42 12.29
N GLN A 166 -0.16 8.77 11.18
CA GLN A 166 -1.17 7.73 11.18
C GLN A 166 -0.57 6.40 11.64
N VAL A 167 -1.30 5.72 12.53
CA VAL A 167 -0.93 4.40 13.03
C VAL A 167 -2.16 3.49 13.01
N PHE A 168 -2.05 2.38 12.30
CA PHE A 168 -3.02 1.28 12.37
C PHE A 168 -2.53 0.24 13.39
N TYR A 169 -3.44 -0.29 14.22
CA TYR A 169 -3.10 -1.19 15.32
C TYR A 169 -4.22 -2.18 15.68
N ARG A 170 -3.90 -3.22 16.46
CA ARG A 170 -4.88 -4.21 16.94
C ARG A 170 -5.52 -3.84 18.27
N GLY A 171 -4.69 -3.50 19.24
CA GLY A 171 -5.15 -3.24 20.60
C GLY A 171 -4.27 -2.22 21.32
N ILE A 172 -4.72 -1.84 22.51
CA ILE A 172 -4.03 -0.88 23.37
C ILE A 172 -3.79 -1.58 24.69
N ASP A 173 -2.59 -1.45 25.22
CA ASP A 173 -2.21 -1.96 26.54
C ASP A 173 -1.13 -1.05 27.15
N PRO A 174 -1.08 -0.83 28.48
CA PRO A 174 -0.06 0.02 29.09
C PRO A 174 1.32 -0.64 29.26
N THR A 175 1.42 -1.97 29.05
CA THR A 175 2.70 -2.67 29.18
C THR A 175 3.73 -2.16 28.16
N PRO A 176 5.04 -2.22 28.47
CA PRO A 176 6.06 -2.06 27.44
C PRO A 176 6.18 -3.33 26.59
N ILE A 177 6.75 -3.19 25.39
CA ILE A 177 7.12 -4.33 24.54
C ILE A 177 8.05 -5.29 25.31
N ARG A 178 7.65 -6.56 25.41
CA ARG A 178 8.37 -7.64 26.07
C ARG A 178 8.01 -8.98 25.42
N GLU A 179 8.79 -10.01 25.73
CA GLU A 179 8.48 -11.40 25.37
C GLU A 179 8.31 -11.67 23.87
N CYS A 180 8.92 -10.83 23.03
CA CYS A 180 8.96 -11.01 21.60
C CYS A 180 10.40 -10.86 21.08
N VAL A 181 10.65 -11.45 19.92
CA VAL A 181 11.93 -11.36 19.22
C VAL A 181 11.68 -11.12 17.73
N LEU A 182 12.46 -10.22 17.13
CA LEU A 182 12.44 -10.00 15.68
C LEU A 182 13.02 -11.23 14.97
N THR A 183 12.29 -11.77 14.02
CA THR A 183 12.70 -12.95 13.25
C THR A 183 12.87 -12.68 11.78
N ASP A 184 12.33 -11.56 11.29
CA ASP A 184 12.47 -11.14 9.91
C ASP A 184 12.38 -9.61 9.80
N LEU A 185 13.32 -8.95 9.11
CA LEU A 185 13.31 -7.51 8.83
C LEU A 185 13.55 -7.32 7.33
N ASN A 186 12.67 -6.56 6.68
CA ASN A 186 12.53 -6.50 5.23
C ASN A 186 12.35 -7.90 4.62
N GLY A 187 11.50 -8.73 5.23
CA GLY A 187 11.00 -9.99 4.67
C GLY A 187 9.50 -9.93 4.41
N ALA A 188 8.90 -11.08 4.07
CA ALA A 188 7.45 -11.15 3.92
C ALA A 188 6.77 -11.01 5.30
N CYS A 189 5.73 -10.18 5.36
CA CYS A 189 4.99 -9.89 6.58
C CYS A 189 3.50 -10.15 6.35
N ARG A 190 2.82 -10.69 7.36
CA ARG A 190 1.38 -10.94 7.32
C ARG A 190 0.65 -10.10 8.35
N ILE A 191 -0.31 -9.30 7.89
CA ILE A 191 -1.16 -8.45 8.72
C ILE A 191 -2.58 -8.97 8.59
N GLY A 192 -3.01 -9.78 9.57
CA GLY A 192 -4.29 -10.49 9.51
C GLY A 192 -4.35 -11.45 8.30
N SER A 193 -5.26 -11.19 7.36
CA SER A 193 -5.31 -11.94 6.10
C SER A 193 -4.38 -11.41 5.01
N ALA A 194 -3.83 -10.21 5.18
CA ALA A 194 -3.09 -9.52 4.13
C ALA A 194 -1.59 -9.83 4.13
N VAL A 195 -1.00 -9.90 2.95
CA VAL A 195 0.45 -10.10 2.75
C VAL A 195 1.09 -8.81 2.25
N CYS A 196 2.21 -8.44 2.87
CA CYS A 196 3.00 -7.28 2.52
C CYS A 196 4.46 -7.68 2.34
N LEU A 197 5.06 -7.25 1.22
CA LEU A 197 6.49 -7.37 0.98
C LEU A 197 7.20 -6.03 1.23
N PRO A 198 8.53 -6.04 1.45
CA PRO A 198 9.30 -4.81 1.62
C PRO A 198 9.18 -3.90 0.40
N GLY A 199 8.91 -2.62 0.62
CA GLY A 199 8.75 -1.62 -0.45
C GLY A 199 7.37 -1.55 -1.10
N ASP A 200 6.46 -2.48 -0.80
CA ASP A 200 5.06 -2.36 -1.21
C ASP A 200 4.45 -1.07 -0.67
N ILE A 201 3.44 -0.55 -1.36
CA ILE A 201 2.76 0.66 -0.91
C ILE A 201 1.66 0.30 0.06
N VAL A 202 1.77 0.81 1.28
CA VAL A 202 0.72 0.74 2.28
C VAL A 202 -0.26 1.86 1.98
N MET A 203 -1.54 1.52 1.77
CA MET A 203 -2.64 2.48 1.69
C MET A 203 -3.65 2.18 2.81
N GLY A 204 -3.63 2.99 3.86
CA GLY A 204 -4.59 2.95 4.95
C GLY A 204 -5.64 4.03 4.81
N THR A 205 -6.90 3.63 4.92
CA THR A 205 -8.09 4.50 4.91
C THR A 205 -9.02 4.12 6.07
N GLU A 206 -10.12 4.84 6.23
CA GLU A 206 -11.17 4.44 7.18
C GLU A 206 -11.75 3.05 6.87
N SER A 207 -11.80 2.65 5.58
CA SER A 207 -12.23 1.33 5.14
C SER A 207 -11.25 0.21 5.51
N GLY A 208 -10.02 0.51 5.92
CA GLY A 208 -9.00 -0.48 6.26
C GLY A 208 -7.68 -0.27 5.52
N LEU A 209 -6.87 -1.33 5.47
CA LEU A 209 -5.54 -1.33 4.89
C LEU A 209 -5.50 -2.13 3.59
N LEU A 210 -4.80 -1.59 2.60
CA LEU A 210 -4.47 -2.24 1.35
C LEU A 210 -2.95 -2.20 1.12
N PHE A 211 -2.34 -3.35 0.81
CA PHE A 211 -0.93 -3.45 0.45
C PHE A 211 -0.79 -3.64 -1.06
N ILE A 212 -0.38 -2.57 -1.74
CA ILE A 212 -0.26 -2.53 -3.20
C ILE A 212 1.13 -3.04 -3.58
N PRO A 213 1.25 -4.16 -4.32
CA PRO A 213 2.53 -4.68 -4.77
C PRO A 213 3.30 -3.62 -5.55
N SER A 214 4.58 -3.44 -5.21
CA SER A 214 5.42 -2.37 -5.74
C SER A 214 5.39 -2.25 -7.27
N HIS A 215 5.46 -3.39 -7.97
CA HIS A 215 5.49 -3.48 -9.43
C HIS A 215 4.13 -3.24 -10.10
N LEU A 216 3.04 -3.15 -9.35
CA LEU A 216 1.69 -2.91 -9.87
C LEU A 216 1.17 -1.50 -9.59
N VAL A 217 1.89 -0.69 -8.81
CA VAL A 217 1.41 0.63 -8.36
C VAL A 217 1.01 1.53 -9.54
N GLU A 218 1.84 1.59 -10.58
CA GLU A 218 1.54 2.40 -11.77
C GLU A 218 0.31 1.87 -12.51
N ASP A 219 0.25 0.57 -12.76
CA ASP A 219 -0.85 -0.09 -13.45
C ASP A 219 -2.20 0.19 -12.78
N VAL A 220 -2.28 0.03 -11.45
CA VAL A 220 -3.55 0.17 -10.72
C VAL A 220 -3.98 1.63 -10.62
N ILE A 221 -3.03 2.56 -10.50
CA ILE A 221 -3.33 4.00 -10.54
C ILE A 221 -3.88 4.37 -11.93
N ASN A 222 -3.20 3.93 -13.00
CA ASN A 222 -3.64 4.22 -14.37
C ASN A 222 -5.03 3.62 -14.65
N SER A 223 -5.29 2.39 -14.19
CA SER A 223 -6.60 1.74 -14.32
C SER A 223 -7.71 2.51 -13.59
N ALA A 224 -7.45 2.95 -12.36
CA ALA A 224 -8.40 3.74 -11.58
C ALA A 224 -8.65 5.13 -12.20
N GLU A 225 -7.60 5.81 -12.69
CA GLU A 225 -7.73 7.10 -13.39
C GLU A 225 -8.57 6.98 -14.66
N LYS A 226 -8.37 5.91 -15.44
CA LYS A 226 -9.21 5.61 -16.62
C LYS A 226 -10.66 5.33 -16.25
N THR A 227 -10.90 4.55 -15.20
CA THR A 227 -12.26 4.24 -14.74
C THR A 227 -13.01 5.51 -14.37
N HIS A 228 -12.39 6.42 -13.62
CA HIS A 228 -12.99 7.71 -13.31
C HIS A 228 -13.26 8.59 -14.53
N ALA A 229 -12.33 8.63 -15.48
CA ALA A 229 -12.55 9.38 -16.72
C ALA A 229 -13.76 8.82 -17.49
N LYS A 230 -13.91 7.48 -17.53
CA LYS A 230 -15.08 6.79 -18.09
C LYS A 230 -16.36 7.09 -17.33
N ASP A 231 -16.33 7.15 -16.01
CA ASP A 231 -17.53 7.43 -15.19
C ASP A 231 -18.05 8.86 -15.42
N ILE A 232 -17.16 9.86 -15.38
CA ILE A 232 -17.54 11.27 -15.64
C ILE A 232 -18.16 11.41 -17.04
N PHE A 233 -17.54 10.77 -18.04
CA PHE A 233 -18.07 10.73 -19.39
C PHE A 233 -19.42 9.99 -19.45
N GLY A 234 -19.52 8.83 -18.80
CA GLY A 234 -20.72 7.99 -18.79
C GLY A 234 -21.92 8.74 -18.23
N PHE A 235 -21.76 9.39 -17.07
CA PHE A 235 -22.82 10.21 -16.47
C PHE A 235 -23.27 11.34 -17.41
N GLU A 236 -22.32 12.08 -17.99
CA GLU A 236 -22.63 13.15 -18.94
C GLU A 236 -23.42 12.64 -20.17
N MET A 237 -23.03 11.50 -20.73
CA MET A 237 -23.70 10.93 -21.90
C MET A 237 -25.09 10.39 -21.58
N LEU A 238 -25.28 9.84 -20.38
CA LEU A 238 -26.58 9.37 -19.89
C LEU A 238 -27.54 10.56 -19.65
N GLU A 239 -27.08 11.62 -18.99
CA GLU A 239 -27.86 12.84 -18.76
C GLU A 239 -28.31 13.49 -20.07
N LYS A 240 -27.45 13.46 -21.09
CA LYS A 240 -27.76 13.96 -22.44
C LYS A 240 -28.59 12.99 -23.29
N GLY A 241 -28.85 11.78 -22.82
CA GLY A 241 -29.56 10.73 -23.57
C GLY A 241 -28.82 10.25 -24.83
N ILE A 242 -27.49 10.40 -24.88
CA ILE A 242 -26.66 9.99 -26.03
C ILE A 242 -26.43 8.48 -26.02
N TYR A 243 -26.23 7.89 -24.83
CA TYR A 243 -26.04 6.46 -24.64
C TYR A 243 -27.05 5.89 -23.64
N THR A 244 -27.28 4.59 -23.73
CA THR A 244 -28.05 3.84 -22.73
C THR A 244 -27.12 3.34 -21.61
N THR A 245 -27.68 2.97 -20.46
CA THR A 245 -26.90 2.33 -19.38
C THR A 245 -26.19 1.07 -19.86
N ALA A 246 -26.87 0.23 -20.65
CA ALA A 246 -26.27 -0.97 -21.24
C ALA A 246 -25.08 -0.69 -22.17
N ALA A 247 -25.05 0.47 -22.84
CA ALA A 247 -23.92 0.88 -23.66
C ALA A 247 -22.73 1.34 -22.79
N ILE A 248 -23.00 2.10 -21.72
CA ILE A 248 -21.99 2.56 -20.75
C ILE A 248 -21.38 1.36 -20.00
N ASP A 249 -22.20 0.43 -19.53
CA ASP A 249 -21.78 -0.71 -18.71
C ASP A 249 -21.09 -1.82 -19.52
N ASN A 250 -20.98 -1.67 -20.85
CA ASN A 250 -20.28 -2.63 -21.68
C ASN A 250 -18.77 -2.57 -21.41
N SER A 251 -18.16 -3.73 -21.12
CA SER A 251 -16.72 -3.90 -20.94
C SER A 251 -15.88 -3.41 -22.13
N VAL A 252 -16.43 -3.48 -23.35
CA VAL A 252 -15.77 -3.05 -24.58
C VAL A 252 -16.65 -2.03 -25.30
N TRP A 253 -16.23 -0.77 -25.28
CA TRP A 253 -16.86 0.30 -26.04
C TRP A 253 -16.43 0.26 -27.51
N ASN A 254 -17.35 0.64 -28.40
CA ASN A 254 -17.03 0.74 -29.82
C ASN A 254 -16.11 1.95 -30.12
N LEU A 255 -15.56 2.00 -31.33
CA LEU A 255 -14.59 3.02 -31.71
C LEU A 255 -15.16 4.45 -31.60
N GLU A 256 -16.38 4.69 -32.05
CA GLU A 256 -17.03 6.01 -31.98
C GLU A 256 -17.13 6.50 -30.53
N MET A 257 -17.52 5.61 -29.63
CA MET A 257 -17.66 5.92 -28.22
C MET A 257 -16.32 6.21 -27.55
N MET A 258 -15.28 5.44 -27.89
CA MET A 258 -13.92 5.69 -27.42
C MET A 258 -13.35 7.02 -27.94
N GLU A 259 -13.55 7.35 -29.21
CA GLU A 259 -13.12 8.63 -29.77
C GLU A 259 -13.84 9.80 -29.07
N ARG A 260 -15.13 9.65 -28.79
CA ARG A 260 -15.90 10.65 -28.04
C ARG A 260 -15.42 10.80 -26.59
N LEU A 261 -15.08 9.71 -25.91
CA LEU A 261 -14.49 9.73 -24.58
C LEU A 261 -13.18 10.54 -24.59
N ILE A 262 -12.28 10.25 -25.53
CA ILE A 262 -10.98 10.91 -25.62
C ILE A 262 -11.16 12.41 -25.87
N ASP A 263 -12.03 12.78 -26.82
CA ASP A 263 -12.35 14.19 -27.08
C ASP A 263 -12.94 14.90 -25.84
N PHE A 264 -13.82 14.21 -25.11
CA PHE A 264 -14.41 14.71 -23.88
C PHE A 264 -13.36 14.91 -22.77
N VAL A 265 -12.46 13.95 -22.56
CA VAL A 265 -11.40 14.04 -21.53
C VAL A 265 -10.48 15.25 -21.79
N GLU A 266 -10.15 15.51 -23.05
CA GLU A 266 -9.29 16.63 -23.43
C GLU A 266 -9.98 18.00 -23.29
N LYS A 267 -11.31 18.07 -23.48
CA LYS A 267 -12.05 19.34 -23.49
C LYS A 267 -12.74 19.69 -22.18
N ASP A 268 -13.24 18.70 -21.44
CA ASP A 268 -13.99 18.94 -20.21
C ASP A 268 -13.05 19.28 -19.05
N ASP A 269 -13.39 20.30 -18.26
CA ASP A 269 -12.57 20.76 -17.14
C ASP A 269 -12.59 19.77 -15.96
N ARG A 270 -13.66 18.98 -15.79
CA ARG A 270 -13.73 17.91 -14.79
C ARG A 270 -12.67 16.83 -15.05
N CYS A 271 -12.31 16.65 -16.31
CA CYS A 271 -11.34 15.65 -16.75
C CYS A 271 -9.90 16.17 -16.85
N LYS A 272 -9.64 17.42 -16.46
CA LYS A 272 -8.32 18.06 -16.62
C LYS A 272 -7.15 17.23 -16.09
N LYS A 273 -7.33 16.50 -14.99
CA LYS A 273 -6.29 15.64 -14.38
C LYS A 273 -6.10 14.28 -15.08
N TYR A 274 -7.00 13.90 -15.98
CA TYR A 274 -6.99 12.65 -16.73
C TYR A 274 -6.55 12.83 -18.20
N ARG A 275 -6.15 14.05 -18.58
CA ARG A 275 -5.64 14.35 -19.92
C ARG A 275 -4.32 13.62 -20.17
N GLY A 276 -4.13 13.13 -21.40
CA GLY A 276 -2.95 12.37 -21.77
C GLY A 276 -2.87 10.94 -21.21
N LEU A 277 -3.94 10.40 -20.62
CA LEU A 277 -4.02 8.95 -20.34
C LEU A 277 -3.87 8.14 -21.62
N ASP A 278 -3.14 7.03 -21.55
CA ASP A 278 -2.95 6.14 -22.69
C ASP A 278 -4.14 5.20 -22.88
N TRP A 279 -4.95 5.45 -23.91
CA TRP A 279 -6.11 4.63 -24.28
C TRP A 279 -5.82 3.57 -25.36
N SER A 280 -4.54 3.29 -25.66
CA SER A 280 -4.16 2.40 -26.77
C SER A 280 -4.76 1.01 -26.64
N LEU A 281 -4.84 0.47 -25.43
CA LEU A 281 -5.42 -0.85 -25.16
C LEU A 281 -6.93 -0.87 -25.49
N GLU A 282 -7.68 0.10 -24.96
CA GLU A 282 -9.13 0.20 -25.17
C GLU A 282 -9.47 0.53 -26.62
N LEU A 283 -8.68 1.37 -27.29
CA LEU A 283 -8.81 1.67 -28.72
C LEU A 283 -8.50 0.44 -29.59
N GLY A 284 -7.50 -0.37 -29.21
CA GLY A 284 -7.20 -1.63 -29.88
C GLY A 284 -8.37 -2.62 -29.78
N ALA A 285 -8.94 -2.76 -28.58
CA ALA A 285 -10.11 -3.59 -28.33
C ALA A 285 -11.32 -3.11 -29.14
N ALA A 286 -11.58 -1.79 -29.16
CA ALA A 286 -12.64 -1.17 -29.96
C ALA A 286 -12.48 -1.39 -31.48
N LYS A 287 -11.25 -1.57 -31.96
CA LYS A 287 -10.93 -1.90 -33.36
C LYS A 287 -10.99 -3.41 -33.66
N GLY A 288 -11.26 -4.24 -32.65
CA GLY A 288 -11.36 -5.69 -32.79
C GLY A 288 -10.02 -6.43 -32.71
N ASP A 289 -8.96 -5.81 -32.15
CA ASP A 289 -7.69 -6.53 -31.91
C ASP A 289 -7.92 -7.65 -30.87
N PRO A 290 -7.68 -8.93 -31.23
CA PRO A 290 -7.97 -10.04 -30.32
C PRO A 290 -7.18 -10.02 -29.02
N LYS A 291 -5.93 -9.54 -29.03
CA LYS A 291 -5.10 -9.46 -27.81
C LYS A 291 -5.58 -8.36 -26.90
N CYS A 292 -5.94 -7.22 -27.46
CA CYS A 292 -6.47 -6.10 -26.69
C CYS A 292 -7.84 -6.46 -26.09
N LEU A 293 -8.70 -7.15 -26.85
CA LEU A 293 -9.98 -7.67 -26.36
C LEU A 293 -9.79 -8.61 -25.18
N GLU A 294 -8.90 -9.60 -25.32
CA GLU A 294 -8.60 -10.55 -24.25
C GLU A 294 -8.14 -9.83 -22.97
N GLU A 295 -7.25 -8.86 -23.10
CA GLU A 295 -6.69 -8.14 -21.95
C GLU A 295 -7.71 -7.20 -21.29
N VAL A 296 -8.55 -6.51 -22.05
CA VAL A 296 -9.65 -5.72 -21.49
C VAL A 296 -10.63 -6.62 -20.73
N LEU A 297 -10.98 -7.78 -21.28
CA LEU A 297 -11.91 -8.71 -20.66
C LEU A 297 -11.37 -9.35 -19.37
N LYS A 298 -10.04 -9.49 -19.21
CA LYS A 298 -9.42 -9.95 -17.94
C LYS A 298 -9.67 -9.02 -16.77
N THR A 299 -9.96 -7.74 -17.02
CA THR A 299 -10.21 -6.76 -15.96
C THR A 299 -11.68 -6.73 -15.51
N CYS A 300 -12.53 -7.56 -16.11
CA CYS A 300 -13.94 -7.68 -15.74
C CYS A 300 -14.13 -8.75 -14.65
N LEU A 301 -14.96 -8.43 -13.65
CA LEU A 301 -15.52 -9.45 -12.75
C LEU A 301 -16.58 -10.21 -13.55
N VAL A 302 -16.19 -11.32 -14.17
CA VAL A 302 -17.12 -12.23 -14.87
C VAL A 302 -17.88 -13.09 -13.86
#